data_AF-A0AAC9UNZ8-F1
#
_entry.id   AF-A0AAC9UNZ8-F1
#
_cell.length_a   1.000
_cell.length_b   1.000
_cell.length_c   1.000
_cell.angle_alpha   90.00
_cell.angle_beta   90.00
_cell.angle_gamma   90.00
#
_symmetry.space_group_name_H-M   'P 1'
#
loop_
_entity.id
_entity.type
_entity.pdbx_description
1 polymer ?
#
loop_
_entity_poly.entity_id
_entity_poly.type
_entity_poly.pdbx_seq_one_letter_code
_entity_poly.pdbx_strand_id
1 'polypeptide(L)'
;MKRAIFPLPLFILPDGYTRLRIFEPRYLNMVKSALKENIGFVLCSFEHDTPFNISAQGCLMNIIDFDQDDNGMLLIDVCATQSVQINDVFQDEQELRYGLMSNCNTPYWYTEANNNIGEHKRLQDTLREVFTNNPELSSLYKQTYFDKLTWVAARWLELLPISIEKKQQLAFETNFDNLLSFLHTVINNEFA
;
A
#
# COMPACT_ATOMS: atom_id res chain seq x y z
N MET A 1 17.90 -2.76 6.61
CA MET A 1 17.72 -4.23 6.77
C MET A 1 17.48 -4.89 5.42
N LYS A 2 18.03 -6.09 5.14
CA LYS A 2 17.80 -6.78 3.85
C LYS A 2 16.38 -7.32 3.75
N ARG A 3 15.68 -7.10 2.63
CA ARG A 3 14.34 -7.64 2.34
C ARG A 3 14.19 -8.04 0.88
N ALA A 4 13.34 -9.04 0.63
CA ALA A 4 12.87 -9.36 -0.71
C ALA A 4 11.93 -8.25 -1.21
N ILE A 5 11.94 -8.02 -2.52
CA ILE A 5 11.19 -6.94 -3.18
C ILE A 5 10.20 -7.56 -4.16
N PHE A 6 8.95 -7.15 -4.06
CA PHE A 6 7.86 -7.56 -4.92
C PHE A 6 7.29 -6.35 -5.66
N PRO A 7 7.70 -6.12 -6.92
CA PRO A 7 7.20 -5.01 -7.72
C PRO A 7 5.84 -5.36 -8.32
N LEU A 8 4.84 -4.50 -8.13
CA LEU A 8 3.51 -4.65 -8.73
C LEU A 8 3.00 -3.31 -9.28
N PRO A 9 2.09 -3.32 -10.26
CA PRO A 9 1.34 -2.13 -10.65
C PRO A 9 0.23 -1.86 -9.62
N LEU A 10 0.63 -1.59 -8.37
CA LEU A 10 -0.27 -1.32 -7.24
C LEU A 10 0.28 -0.16 -6.42
N PHE A 11 -0.62 0.73 -5.99
CA PHE A 11 -0.31 1.81 -5.07
C PHE A 11 -0.84 1.45 -3.67
N ILE A 12 0.03 1.51 -2.67
CA ILE A 12 -0.32 1.27 -1.26
C ILE A 12 0.47 2.20 -0.34
N LEU A 13 -0.16 2.62 0.75
CA LEU A 13 0.40 3.45 1.80
C LEU A 13 0.32 2.69 3.14
N PRO A 14 1.03 3.15 4.19
CA PRO A 14 1.00 2.47 5.48
C PRO A 14 -0.41 2.30 6.04
N ASP A 15 -0.60 1.26 6.86
CA ASP A 15 -1.88 0.72 7.35
C ASP A 15 -2.86 0.29 6.26
N GLY A 16 -2.42 0.24 4.99
CA GLY A 16 -3.20 -0.24 3.86
C GLY A 16 -3.19 -1.75 3.79
N TYR A 17 -4.31 -2.34 3.42
CA TYR A 17 -4.44 -3.78 3.26
C TYR A 17 -4.72 -4.13 1.81
N THR A 18 -4.14 -5.23 1.33
CA THR A 18 -4.43 -5.76 -0.01
C THR A 18 -4.33 -7.28 0.00
N ARG A 19 -5.06 -7.92 -0.91
CA ARG A 19 -4.98 -9.36 -1.19
C ARG A 19 -4.16 -9.58 -2.45
N LEU A 20 -3.10 -10.38 -2.35
CA LEU A 20 -2.22 -10.69 -3.46
C LEU A 20 -2.38 -12.16 -3.85
N ARG A 21 -2.50 -12.41 -5.16
CA ARG A 21 -2.43 -13.75 -5.74
C ARG A 21 -0.99 -14.04 -6.14
N ILE A 22 -0.40 -15.09 -5.58
CA ILE A 22 0.99 -15.46 -5.77
C ILE A 22 1.08 -16.73 -6.62
N PHE A 23 1.69 -16.60 -7.79
CA PHE A 23 1.80 -17.71 -8.75
C PHE A 23 3.22 -17.93 -9.29
N GLU A 24 4.07 -16.90 -9.31
CA GLU A 24 5.46 -17.08 -9.76
C GLU A 24 6.30 -17.80 -8.69
N PRO A 25 7.12 -18.81 -9.06
CA PRO A 25 7.91 -19.60 -8.11
C PRO A 25 8.81 -18.77 -7.18
N ARG A 26 9.44 -17.71 -7.69
CA ARG A 26 10.30 -16.83 -6.89
C ARG A 26 9.53 -16.13 -5.76
N TYR A 27 8.28 -15.73 -6.00
CA TYR A 27 7.45 -15.08 -4.98
C TYR A 27 6.82 -16.09 -4.02
N LEU A 28 6.59 -17.33 -4.44
CA LEU A 28 6.25 -18.41 -3.51
C LEU A 28 7.39 -18.64 -2.50
N ASN A 29 8.64 -18.59 -2.94
CA ASN A 29 9.80 -18.68 -2.06
C ASN A 29 9.93 -17.46 -1.14
N MET A 30 9.69 -16.25 -1.67
CA MET A 30 9.60 -15.04 -0.85
C MET A 30 8.59 -15.17 0.29
N VAL A 31 7.36 -15.63 -0.01
CA VAL A 31 6.31 -15.80 1.00
C VAL A 31 6.71 -16.82 2.07
N LYS A 32 7.28 -17.96 1.66
CA LYS A 32 7.78 -18.98 2.59
C LYS A 32 8.82 -18.42 3.56
N SER A 33 9.80 -17.68 3.05
CA SER A 33 10.86 -17.06 3.86
C SER A 33 10.28 -15.97 4.78
N ALA A 34 9.38 -15.12 4.26
CA ALA A 34 8.74 -14.06 5.03
C ALA A 34 7.95 -14.61 6.23
N LEU A 35 7.22 -15.71 6.05
CA LEU A 35 6.47 -16.39 7.12
C LEU A 35 7.40 -17.12 8.10
N LYS A 36 8.38 -17.88 7.59
CA LYS A 36 9.28 -18.68 8.43
C LYS A 36 10.15 -17.82 9.35
N GLU A 37 10.63 -16.69 8.85
CA GLU A 37 11.53 -15.80 9.59
C GLU A 37 10.80 -14.63 10.25
N ASN A 38 9.49 -14.46 9.99
CA ASN A 38 8.67 -13.35 10.45
C ASN A 38 9.27 -11.97 10.11
N ILE A 39 9.75 -11.83 8.87
CA ILE A 39 10.45 -10.63 8.40
C ILE A 39 9.66 -9.77 7.41
N GLY A 40 8.57 -10.31 6.84
CA GLY A 40 7.81 -9.65 5.78
C GLY A 40 8.59 -9.51 4.46
N PHE A 41 8.08 -8.69 3.56
CA PHE A 41 8.72 -8.35 2.28
C PHE A 41 8.38 -6.90 1.89
N VAL A 42 9.00 -6.35 0.85
CA VAL A 42 8.73 -4.98 0.40
C VAL A 42 7.90 -5.01 -0.87
N LEU A 43 6.75 -4.35 -0.84
CA LEU A 43 5.92 -4.09 -2.02
C LEU A 43 6.25 -2.70 -2.55
N CYS A 44 6.57 -2.61 -3.83
CA CYS A 44 6.90 -1.35 -4.49
C CYS A 44 6.20 -1.25 -5.85
N SER A 45 6.13 -0.04 -6.40
CA SER A 45 5.62 0.14 -7.75
C SER A 45 6.58 -0.50 -8.75
N PHE A 46 6.01 -1.14 -9.77
CA PHE A 46 6.76 -1.52 -10.95
C PHE A 46 6.97 -0.27 -11.83
N GLU A 47 8.24 0.07 -12.11
CA GLU A 47 8.59 1.24 -12.91
C GLU A 47 9.51 0.82 -14.07
N HIS A 48 9.06 1.04 -15.30
CA HIS A 48 9.87 0.77 -16.49
C HIS A 48 11.11 1.68 -16.52
N ASP A 49 12.17 1.21 -17.20
CA ASP A 49 13.40 1.98 -17.44
C ASP A 49 14.17 2.40 -16.18
N THR A 50 13.85 1.81 -15.03
CA THR A 50 14.64 1.91 -13.80
C THR A 50 15.51 0.66 -13.62
N PRO A 51 16.65 0.76 -12.91
CA PRO A 51 17.40 -0.42 -12.51
C PRO A 51 16.48 -1.43 -11.80
N PHE A 52 16.45 -2.67 -12.28
CA PHE A 52 15.60 -3.75 -11.77
C PHE A 52 14.08 -3.57 -11.93
N ASN A 53 13.60 -2.53 -12.62
CA ASN A 53 12.18 -2.21 -12.82
C ASN A 53 11.39 -1.98 -11.52
N ILE A 54 11.94 -1.17 -10.60
CA ILE A 54 11.35 -0.90 -9.29
C ILE A 54 11.40 0.58 -8.96
N SER A 55 10.39 1.05 -8.21
CA SER A 55 10.45 2.36 -7.57
C SER A 55 11.49 2.40 -6.45
N ALA A 56 12.06 3.58 -6.21
CA ALA A 56 13.04 3.79 -5.14
C ALA A 56 12.43 3.66 -3.72
N GLN A 57 11.11 3.79 -3.59
CA GLN A 57 10.37 3.66 -2.34
C GLN A 57 9.34 2.53 -2.44
N GLY A 58 8.99 1.94 -1.30
CA GLY A 58 7.93 0.95 -1.19
C GLY A 58 7.38 0.88 0.23
N CYS A 59 6.51 -0.08 0.49
CA CYS A 59 6.00 -0.38 1.82
C CYS A 59 6.50 -1.74 2.31
N LEU A 60 6.90 -1.81 3.57
CA LEU A 60 7.14 -3.08 4.24
C LEU A 60 5.80 -3.76 4.53
N MET A 61 5.61 -4.95 3.97
CA MET A 61 4.39 -5.72 4.05
C MET A 61 4.54 -6.87 5.05
N ASN A 62 3.55 -6.98 5.92
CA ASN A 62 3.36 -8.17 6.77
C ASN A 62 2.26 -9.04 6.18
N ILE A 63 2.49 -10.35 6.16
CA ILE A 63 1.45 -11.32 5.80
C ILE A 63 0.59 -11.54 7.04
N ILE A 64 -0.70 -11.29 6.90
CA ILE A 64 -1.68 -11.37 8.00
C ILE A 64 -2.56 -12.62 7.90
N ASP A 65 -2.76 -13.12 6.69
CA ASP A 65 -3.58 -14.29 6.41
C ASP A 65 -3.11 -14.93 5.10
N PHE A 66 -3.41 -16.21 4.90
CA PHE A 66 -3.15 -16.90 3.65
C PHE A 66 -4.25 -17.91 3.37
N ASP A 67 -4.61 -18.03 2.10
CA ASP A 67 -5.67 -18.91 1.62
C ASP A 67 -5.29 -19.45 0.23
N GLN A 68 -6.18 -20.22 -0.38
CA GLN A 68 -6.10 -20.62 -1.78
C GLN A 68 -7.35 -20.19 -2.52
N ASP A 69 -7.20 -19.81 -3.78
CA ASP A 69 -8.36 -19.62 -4.66
C ASP A 69 -8.91 -20.95 -5.18
N ASP A 70 -10.00 -20.87 -5.94
CA ASP A 70 -10.67 -22.03 -6.55
C ASP A 70 -9.76 -22.86 -7.49
N ASN A 71 -8.65 -22.30 -7.95
CA ASN A 71 -7.65 -22.97 -8.78
C ASN A 71 -6.45 -23.50 -7.98
N GLY A 72 -6.49 -23.42 -6.65
CA GLY A 72 -5.40 -23.84 -5.77
C GLY A 72 -4.22 -22.87 -5.73
N MET A 73 -4.35 -21.66 -6.28
CA MET A 73 -3.28 -20.66 -6.25
C MET A 73 -3.26 -19.94 -4.91
N LEU A 74 -2.06 -19.68 -4.39
CA LEU A 74 -1.87 -19.04 -3.10
C LEU A 74 -2.39 -17.60 -3.12
N LEU A 75 -3.29 -17.30 -2.19
CA LEU A 75 -3.71 -15.95 -1.85
C LEU A 75 -3.05 -15.57 -0.52
N ILE A 76 -2.54 -14.35 -0.43
CA ILE A 76 -2.08 -13.78 0.83
C ILE A 76 -2.77 -12.45 1.07
N ASP A 77 -3.25 -12.26 2.28
CA ASP A 77 -3.63 -10.94 2.75
C ASP A 77 -2.41 -10.31 3.40
N VAL A 78 -2.15 -9.06 3.04
CA VAL A 78 -1.00 -8.31 3.53
C VAL A 78 -1.41 -6.93 4.03
N CYS A 79 -0.72 -6.45 5.05
CA CYS A 79 -0.85 -5.10 5.58
C CYS A 79 0.48 -4.35 5.44
N ALA A 80 0.43 -3.13 4.91
CA ALA A 80 1.56 -2.22 4.85
C ALA A 80 1.83 -1.65 6.24
N THR A 81 3.05 -1.81 6.74
CA THR A 81 3.42 -1.37 8.09
C THR A 81 4.10 0.00 8.11
N GLN A 82 4.99 0.26 7.16
CA GLN A 82 5.71 1.52 7.05
C GLN A 82 6.27 1.69 5.65
N SER A 83 6.46 2.93 5.24
CA SER A 83 7.22 3.27 4.04
C SER A 83 8.71 2.99 4.26
N VAL A 84 9.39 2.54 3.21
CA VAL A 84 10.83 2.26 3.23
C VAL A 84 11.50 2.78 1.96
N GLN A 85 12.74 3.21 2.12
CA GLN A 85 13.63 3.53 0.99
C GLN A 85 14.39 2.25 0.62
N ILE A 86 14.38 1.92 -0.67
CA ILE A 86 15.04 0.75 -1.24
C ILE A 86 16.43 1.18 -1.73
N ASN A 87 17.47 0.52 -1.21
CA ASN A 87 18.87 0.77 -1.55
C ASN A 87 19.56 -0.56 -1.90
N ASP A 88 20.74 -0.49 -2.55
CA ASP A 88 21.63 -1.63 -2.83
C ASP A 88 20.89 -2.87 -3.37
N VAL A 89 20.18 -2.67 -4.48
CA VAL A 89 19.32 -3.70 -5.08
C VAL A 89 20.17 -4.72 -5.81
N PHE A 90 19.84 -6.01 -5.64
CA PHE A 90 20.43 -7.13 -6.37
C PHE A 90 19.41 -8.24 -6.57
N GLN A 91 19.72 -9.20 -7.44
CA GLN A 91 18.91 -10.40 -7.65
C GLN A 91 19.67 -11.65 -7.19
N ASP A 92 18.93 -12.64 -6.68
CA ASP A 92 19.48 -13.97 -6.43
C ASP A 92 19.41 -14.86 -7.70
N GLU A 93 19.85 -16.11 -7.57
CA GLU A 93 19.85 -17.10 -8.65
C GLU A 93 18.44 -17.44 -9.19
N GLN A 94 17.38 -17.09 -8.45
CA GLN A 94 15.98 -17.30 -8.83
C GLN A 94 15.34 -16.02 -9.37
N GLU A 95 16.16 -15.01 -9.69
CA GLU A 95 15.74 -13.68 -10.14
C GLU A 95 14.85 -12.94 -9.14
N LEU A 96 14.79 -13.38 -7.88
CA LEU A 96 14.11 -12.66 -6.81
C LEU A 96 14.97 -11.46 -6.42
N ARG A 97 14.34 -10.29 -6.42
CA ARG A 97 15.01 -9.04 -6.07
C ARG A 97 15.12 -8.92 -4.56
N TYR A 98 16.25 -8.43 -4.09
CA TYR A 98 16.49 -8.02 -2.71
C TYR A 98 17.08 -6.62 -2.69
N GLY A 99 16.91 -5.92 -1.57
CA GLY A 99 17.58 -4.66 -1.31
C GLY A 99 17.76 -4.42 0.19
N LEU A 100 18.51 -3.38 0.52
CA LEU A 100 18.65 -2.84 1.86
C LEU A 100 17.62 -1.74 2.11
N MET A 101 16.76 -1.97 3.09
CA MET A 101 15.74 -1.02 3.52
C MET A 101 16.27 -0.05 4.55
N SER A 102 15.99 1.23 4.31
CA SER A 102 16.18 2.33 5.25
C SER A 102 14.84 2.95 5.58
N ASN A 103 14.73 3.55 6.77
CA ASN A 103 13.50 4.22 7.19
C ASN A 103 13.16 5.35 6.21
N CYS A 104 11.87 5.49 5.92
CA CYS A 104 11.36 6.50 5.02
C CYS A 104 10.13 7.13 5.66
N ASN A 105 10.17 8.46 5.82
CA ASN A 105 9.07 9.21 6.43
C ASN A 105 8.18 9.88 5.36
N THR A 106 8.20 9.37 4.12
CA THR A 106 7.33 9.83 3.05
C THR A 106 6.14 8.88 2.86
N PRO A 107 4.97 9.39 2.44
CA PRO A 107 4.71 10.81 2.24
C PRO A 107 4.62 11.56 3.58
N TYR A 108 5.22 12.75 3.67
CA TYR A 108 5.46 13.44 4.94
C TYR A 108 4.17 13.65 5.73
N TRP A 109 3.10 14.04 5.05
CA TRP A 109 1.78 14.28 5.62
C TRP A 109 1.20 13.07 6.36
N TYR A 110 1.58 11.84 6.00
CA TYR A 110 1.06 10.64 6.66
C TYR A 110 1.61 10.51 8.10
N THR A 111 2.83 10.99 8.33
CA THR A 111 3.50 10.93 9.63
C THR A 111 3.29 12.20 10.48
N GLU A 112 2.58 13.21 9.94
CA GLU A 112 2.36 14.47 10.64
C GLU A 112 1.39 14.33 11.82
N ALA A 113 1.54 15.24 12.79
CA ALA A 113 0.77 15.20 14.03
C ALA A 113 -0.71 15.61 13.85
N ASN A 114 -1.05 16.36 12.81
CA ASN A 114 -2.42 16.83 12.59
C ASN A 114 -3.29 15.73 11.93
N ASN A 115 -3.83 14.85 12.78
CA ASN A 115 -4.66 13.73 12.35
C ASN A 115 -6.15 13.93 12.63
N ASN A 116 -6.57 15.11 13.11
CA ASN A 116 -7.97 15.33 13.45
C ASN A 116 -8.82 15.44 12.17
N ILE A 117 -9.96 14.74 12.14
CA ILE A 117 -10.93 14.81 11.04
C ILE A 117 -11.47 16.23 10.84
N GLY A 118 -11.70 17.01 11.90
CA GLY A 118 -12.16 18.39 11.80
C GLY A 118 -13.36 18.56 10.86
N GLU A 119 -13.22 19.44 9.87
CA GLU A 119 -14.23 19.73 8.84
C GLU A 119 -14.33 18.67 7.72
N HIS A 120 -13.42 17.69 7.68
CA HIS A 120 -13.35 16.66 6.63
C HIS A 120 -14.30 15.47 6.88
N LYS A 121 -15.42 15.69 7.59
CA LYS A 121 -16.38 14.64 7.97
C LYS A 121 -16.94 13.90 6.77
N ARG A 122 -17.20 14.61 5.66
CA ARG A 122 -17.68 13.98 4.42
C ARG A 122 -16.73 12.88 3.92
N LEU A 123 -15.42 13.12 3.91
CA LEU A 123 -14.42 12.12 3.50
C LEU A 123 -14.44 10.90 4.42
N GLN A 124 -14.59 11.12 5.73
CA GLN A 124 -14.69 10.05 6.73
C GLN A 124 -15.96 9.22 6.51
N ASP A 125 -17.12 9.86 6.43
CA ASP A 125 -18.42 9.20 6.40
C ASP A 125 -18.61 8.43 5.08
N THR A 126 -18.25 9.03 3.94
CA THR A 126 -18.30 8.33 2.65
C THR A 126 -17.34 7.13 2.63
N LEU A 127 -16.16 7.22 3.25
CA LEU A 127 -15.25 6.06 3.32
C LEU A 127 -15.85 4.94 4.19
N ARG A 128 -16.54 5.27 5.29
CA ARG A 128 -17.26 4.29 6.11
C ARG A 128 -18.37 3.60 5.32
N GLU A 129 -19.11 4.35 4.51
CA GLU A 129 -20.14 3.82 3.62
C GLU A 129 -19.52 2.85 2.60
N VAL A 130 -18.39 3.21 1.98
CA VAL A 130 -17.66 2.33 1.06
C VAL A 130 -17.27 1.01 1.74
N PHE A 131 -16.72 1.05 2.96
CA PHE A 131 -16.39 -0.14 3.72
C PHE A 131 -17.63 -0.98 4.07
N THR A 132 -18.71 -0.32 4.50
CA THR A 132 -19.96 -0.99 4.88
C THR A 132 -20.60 -1.70 3.69
N ASN A 133 -20.54 -1.08 2.50
CA ASN A 133 -21.14 -1.61 1.28
C ASN A 133 -20.23 -2.58 0.52
N ASN A 134 -18.97 -2.78 0.94
CA ASN A 134 -18.02 -3.71 0.34
C ASN A 134 -17.51 -4.73 1.37
N PRO A 135 -18.22 -5.85 1.59
CA PRO A 135 -17.85 -6.86 2.58
C PRO A 135 -16.44 -7.43 2.39
N GLU A 136 -16.00 -7.61 1.15
CA GLU A 136 -14.65 -8.09 0.84
C GLU A 136 -13.57 -7.14 1.39
N LEU A 137 -13.70 -5.85 1.10
CA LEU A 137 -12.81 -4.81 1.63
C LEU A 137 -12.87 -4.76 3.16
N SER A 138 -14.07 -4.79 3.74
CA SER A 138 -14.23 -4.75 5.20
C SER A 138 -13.63 -5.98 5.90
N SER A 139 -13.70 -7.16 5.28
CA SER A 139 -13.17 -8.41 5.84
C SER A 139 -11.64 -8.45 5.84
N LEU A 140 -11.03 -7.73 4.90
CA LEU A 140 -9.59 -7.65 4.73
C LEU A 140 -8.94 -6.81 5.84
N TYR A 141 -9.56 -5.68 6.21
CA TYR A 141 -9.02 -4.77 7.23
C TYR A 141 -9.24 -5.33 8.64
N LYS A 142 -8.15 -5.75 9.30
CA LYS A 142 -8.19 -6.19 10.72
C LYS A 142 -8.31 -5.01 11.69
N GLN A 143 -7.89 -3.81 11.26
CA GLN A 143 -7.99 -2.58 12.02
C GLN A 143 -8.21 -1.39 11.09
N THR A 144 -9.07 -0.46 11.50
CA THR A 144 -9.38 0.78 10.76
C THR A 144 -9.18 1.99 11.65
N TYR A 145 -8.82 3.14 11.06
CA TYR A 145 -8.61 4.39 11.78
C TYR A 145 -9.37 5.55 11.14
N PHE A 146 -10.69 5.39 11.03
CA PHE A 146 -11.56 6.40 10.42
C PHE A 146 -11.49 7.76 11.12
N ASP A 147 -11.08 7.83 12.38
CA ASP A 147 -10.89 9.04 13.17
C ASP A 147 -9.55 9.76 12.91
N LYS A 148 -8.68 9.20 12.06
CA LYS A 148 -7.43 9.81 11.63
C LYS A 148 -7.53 10.30 10.18
N LEU A 149 -7.39 11.61 9.97
CA LEU A 149 -7.53 12.23 8.65
C LEU A 149 -6.52 11.72 7.63
N THR A 150 -5.26 11.55 8.03
CA THR A 150 -4.19 11.01 7.17
C THR A 150 -4.50 9.59 6.73
N TRP A 151 -4.98 8.73 7.64
CA TRP A 151 -5.41 7.38 7.30
C TRP A 151 -6.57 7.41 6.30
N VAL A 152 -7.60 8.24 6.54
CA VAL A 152 -8.74 8.40 5.62
C VAL A 152 -8.26 8.85 4.23
N ALA A 153 -7.38 9.85 4.16
CA ALA A 153 -6.82 10.33 2.90
C ALA A 153 -5.99 9.25 2.16
N ALA A 154 -5.20 8.47 2.89
CA ALA A 154 -4.42 7.38 2.33
C ALA A 154 -5.30 6.29 1.71
N ARG A 155 -6.36 5.88 2.42
CA ARG A 155 -7.32 4.89 1.91
C ARG A 155 -8.05 5.40 0.67
N TRP A 156 -8.40 6.68 0.63
CA TRP A 156 -8.98 7.27 -0.57
C TRP A 156 -8.00 7.20 -1.75
N LEU A 157 -6.74 7.58 -1.58
CA LEU A 157 -5.75 7.48 -2.66
C LEU A 157 -5.60 6.04 -3.18
N GLU A 158 -5.65 5.03 -2.30
CA GLU A 158 -5.61 3.63 -2.70
C GLU A 158 -6.85 3.22 -3.50
N LEU A 159 -8.04 3.60 -3.06
CA LEU A 159 -9.32 3.19 -3.64
C LEU A 159 -9.71 3.94 -4.92
N LEU A 160 -9.24 5.17 -5.11
CA LEU A 160 -9.64 5.98 -6.26
C LEU A 160 -9.22 5.33 -7.60
N PRO A 161 -10.08 5.34 -8.63
CA PRO A 161 -9.80 4.75 -9.94
C PRO A 161 -8.99 5.71 -10.84
N ILE A 162 -7.89 6.23 -10.32
CA ILE A 162 -6.93 7.09 -11.05
C ILE A 162 -5.61 6.37 -11.28
N SER A 163 -4.79 6.88 -12.21
CA SER A 163 -3.51 6.25 -12.53
C SER A 163 -2.54 6.22 -11.35
N ILE A 164 -1.64 5.24 -11.31
CA ILE A 164 -0.66 5.08 -10.23
C ILE A 164 0.27 6.30 -10.16
N GLU A 165 0.64 6.84 -11.32
CA GLU A 165 1.48 8.04 -11.42
C GLU A 165 0.77 9.23 -10.77
N LYS A 166 -0.55 9.37 -10.97
CA LYS A 166 -1.33 10.42 -10.32
C LYS A 166 -1.41 10.22 -8.81
N LYS A 167 -1.58 8.98 -8.33
CA LYS A 167 -1.54 8.65 -6.90
C LYS A 167 -0.18 8.99 -6.29
N GLN A 168 0.91 8.64 -6.96
CA GLN A 168 2.28 8.97 -6.55
C GLN A 168 2.47 10.49 -6.49
N GLN A 169 2.07 11.22 -7.52
CA GLN A 169 2.15 12.69 -7.54
C GLN A 169 1.39 13.32 -6.35
N LEU A 170 0.15 12.87 -6.12
CA LEU A 170 -0.69 13.39 -5.03
C LEU A 170 -0.12 13.05 -3.65
N ALA A 171 0.45 11.86 -3.47
CA ALA A 171 1.00 11.43 -2.20
C ALA A 171 2.36 12.10 -1.91
N PHE A 172 3.27 12.13 -2.88
CA PHE A 172 4.69 12.42 -2.63
C PHE A 172 5.15 13.80 -3.13
N GLU A 173 4.47 14.39 -4.10
CA GLU A 173 4.88 15.66 -4.75
C GLU A 173 3.95 16.83 -4.43
N THR A 174 2.90 16.60 -3.65
CA THR A 174 1.87 17.57 -3.32
C THR A 174 1.79 17.79 -1.81
N ASN A 175 1.43 19.01 -1.36
CA ASN A 175 1.16 19.26 0.05
C ASN A 175 -0.20 18.67 0.48
N PHE A 176 -0.40 18.51 1.79
CA PHE A 176 -1.58 17.82 2.31
C PHE A 176 -2.90 18.55 2.00
N ASP A 177 -2.92 19.89 2.07
CA ASP A 177 -4.12 20.69 1.80
C ASP A 177 -4.60 20.53 0.35
N ASN A 178 -3.67 20.49 -0.59
CA ASN A 178 -3.97 20.25 -2.00
C ASN A 178 -4.46 18.83 -2.25
N LEU A 179 -3.90 17.83 -1.56
CA LEU A 179 -4.43 16.46 -1.59
C LEU A 179 -5.88 16.43 -1.07
N LEU A 180 -6.15 17.05 0.09
CA LEU A 180 -7.49 17.08 0.67
C LEU A 180 -8.49 17.82 -0.24
N SER A 181 -8.06 18.92 -0.86
CA SER A 181 -8.88 19.67 -1.82
C SER A 181 -9.24 18.82 -3.05
N PHE A 182 -8.28 18.05 -3.56
CA PHE A 182 -8.52 17.09 -4.64
C PHE A 182 -9.51 16.00 -4.22
N LEU A 183 -9.30 15.38 -3.06
CA LEU A 183 -10.18 14.34 -2.54
C LEU A 183 -11.62 14.85 -2.35
N HIS A 184 -11.80 16.02 -1.74
CA HIS A 184 -13.12 16.63 -1.60
C HIS A 184 -13.79 16.87 -2.96
N THR A 185 -13.05 17.37 -3.95
CA THR A 185 -13.59 17.60 -5.30
C THR A 185 -14.08 16.29 -5.93
N VAL A 186 -13.30 15.22 -5.83
CA VAL A 186 -13.68 13.92 -6.42
C VAL A 186 -14.86 13.32 -5.67
N ILE A 187 -14.79 13.24 -4.34
CA ILE A 187 -15.84 12.58 -3.53
C ILE A 187 -17.16 13.35 -3.58
N ASN A 188 -17.14 14.69 -3.65
CA ASN A 188 -18.36 15.47 -3.79
C ASN A 188 -19.00 15.34 -5.17
N ASN A 189 -18.25 14.97 -6.21
CA ASN A 189 -18.80 14.79 -7.56
C ASN A 189 -19.27 13.36 -7.80
N GLU A 190 -18.57 12.36 -7.25
CA GLU A 190 -18.88 10.94 -7.47
C GLU A 190 -19.98 10.40 -6.54
N PHE A 191 -20.17 11.00 -5.36
CA PHE A 191 -21.11 10.54 -4.33
C PHE A 191 -22.15 11.60 -3.95
N ALA A 192 -22.49 12.52 -4.87
CA ALA A 192 -23.59 13.49 -4.71
C ALA A 192 -24.97 12.87 -5.00
#